data_AF-A0A1C3YD66-F1
#
_entry.id   AF-A0A1C3YD66-F1
#
_cell.length_a   1.000
_cell.length_b   1.000
_cell.length_c   1.000
_cell.angle_alpha   90.00
_cell.angle_beta   90.00
_cell.angle_gamma   90.00
#
_symmetry.space_group_name_H-M   'P 1'
#
loop_
_entity.id
_entity.type
_entity.pdbx_description
1 polymer ?
#
loop_
_entity_poly.entity_id
_entity_poly.type
_entity_poly.pdbx_seq_one_letter_code
_entity_poly.pdbx_strand_id
1 'polypeptide(L)'
;MPYSSLESVIEQSKEAYYLALRRTQGTIRTDQQDWNPWIEFFLRSLQRQKQRLERKIERERILLGDLPELSVAILELARERGRVTVMDAANATGASRNTIKDHLRVLTEQGHLTLHGAGRGTWYGLS
;
A
#
# COMPACT_ATOMS: atom_id res chain seq x y z
N MET A 1 5.31 -4.91 3.28
CA MET A 1 3.85 -4.73 3.10
C MET A 1 3.39 -5.53 1.89
N PRO A 2 2.38 -6.41 1.99
CA PRO A 2 1.93 -7.21 0.86
C PRO A 2 1.06 -6.31 -0.02
N TYR A 3 1.66 -5.79 -1.09
CA TYR A 3 0.90 -5.32 -2.24
C TYR A 3 -0.01 -6.48 -2.68
N SER A 4 -1.30 -6.22 -2.91
CA SER A 4 -2.30 -7.24 -3.28
C SER A 4 -1.71 -8.19 -4.31
N SER A 5 -1.34 -9.41 -3.93
CA SER A 5 -0.63 -10.31 -4.83
C SER A 5 -1.56 -10.74 -5.96
N LEU A 6 -1.03 -10.84 -7.17
CA LEU A 6 -1.79 -11.37 -8.30
C LEU A 6 -2.23 -12.81 -8.01
N GLU A 7 -1.38 -13.58 -7.32
CA GLU A 7 -1.66 -14.92 -6.82
C GLU A 7 -2.92 -14.97 -5.94
N SER A 8 -3.11 -14.01 -5.03
CA SER A 8 -4.32 -13.94 -4.21
C SER A 8 -5.58 -13.68 -5.05
N VAL A 9 -5.47 -12.89 -6.13
CA VAL A 9 -6.58 -12.67 -7.07
C VAL A 9 -6.89 -13.95 -7.85
N ILE A 10 -5.87 -14.67 -8.29
CA ILE A 10 -5.99 -15.94 -9.02
C ILE A 10 -6.59 -17.02 -8.11
N GLU A 11 -6.12 -17.17 -6.86
CA GLU A 11 -6.63 -18.17 -5.92
C GLU A 11 -8.12 -17.96 -5.61
N GLN A 12 -8.57 -16.71 -5.51
CA GLN A 12 -10.00 -16.39 -5.34
C GLN A 12 -10.84 -16.65 -6.60
N SER A 13 -10.21 -16.93 -7.74
CA SER A 13 -10.85 -17.23 -9.03
C SER A 13 -10.32 -18.52 -9.67
N LYS A 14 -9.94 -19.48 -8.81
CA LYS A 14 -9.23 -20.70 -9.18
C LYS A 14 -9.94 -21.56 -10.24
N GLU A 15 -11.26 -21.64 -10.17
CA GLU A 15 -12.07 -22.37 -11.17
C GLU A 15 -11.96 -21.72 -12.57
N ALA A 16 -12.07 -20.39 -12.63
CA ALA A 16 -11.95 -19.63 -13.87
C ALA A 16 -10.53 -19.72 -14.44
N TYR A 17 -9.51 -19.71 -13.57
CA TYR A 17 -8.12 -19.95 -13.94
C TYR A 17 -7.96 -21.30 -14.65
N TYR A 18 -8.40 -22.39 -14.03
CA TYR A 18 -8.26 -23.73 -14.61
C TYR A 18 -9.09 -23.90 -15.88
N LEU A 19 -10.27 -23.28 -15.96
CA LEU A 19 -11.10 -23.31 -17.17
C LEU A 19 -10.41 -22.61 -18.35
N ALA A 20 -9.90 -21.39 -18.13
CA ALA A 20 -9.19 -20.62 -19.15
C ALA A 20 -7.93 -21.34 -19.63
N LEU A 21 -7.16 -21.91 -18.70
CA LEU A 21 -5.97 -22.68 -19.00
C LEU A 21 -6.30 -23.93 -19.80
N ARG A 22 -7.32 -24.71 -19.38
CA ARG A 22 -7.71 -25.95 -20.07
C ARG A 22 -8.20 -25.69 -21.49
N ARG A 23 -8.99 -24.63 -21.71
CA ARG A 23 -9.46 -24.25 -23.06
C ARG A 23 -8.30 -23.92 -23.98
N THR A 24 -7.35 -23.13 -23.49
CA THR A 24 -6.17 -22.71 -24.26
C THR A 24 -5.24 -23.89 -24.55
N GLN A 25 -5.00 -24.75 -23.56
CA GLN A 25 -4.19 -25.97 -23.74
C GLN A 25 -4.81 -26.96 -24.73
N GLY A 26 -6.14 -26.98 -24.88
CA GLY A 26 -6.84 -27.85 -25.83
C GLY A 26 -6.54 -27.53 -27.30
N THR A 27 -6.17 -26.29 -27.62
CA THR A 27 -5.94 -25.83 -29.00
C THR A 27 -4.46 -25.49 -29.27
N ILE A 28 -3.60 -25.44 -28.24
CA ILE A 28 -2.21 -24.97 -28.31
C ILE A 28 -1.30 -25.75 -29.28
N ARG A 29 -1.62 -27.02 -29.56
CA ARG A 29 -0.86 -27.88 -30.50
C ARG A 29 -1.62 -28.15 -31.80
N THR A 30 -2.63 -27.34 -32.11
CA THR A 30 -3.45 -27.46 -33.31
C THR A 30 -3.17 -26.31 -34.27
N ASP A 31 -3.60 -26.44 -35.52
CA ASP A 31 -3.48 -25.36 -36.53
C ASP A 31 -4.43 -24.18 -36.23
N GLN A 32 -5.45 -24.38 -35.38
CA GLN A 32 -6.39 -23.34 -34.95
C GLN A 32 -6.22 -23.04 -33.45
N GLN A 33 -5.09 -22.43 -33.10
CA GLN A 33 -4.80 -22.06 -31.71
C GLN A 33 -5.74 -20.96 -31.21
N ASP A 34 -6.28 -21.14 -30.01
CA ASP A 34 -7.11 -20.14 -29.34
C ASP A 34 -6.50 -19.76 -27.98
N TRP A 35 -5.84 -18.60 -27.95
CA TRP A 35 -5.24 -18.02 -26.76
C TRP A 35 -6.18 -17.06 -26.01
N ASN A 36 -7.32 -16.70 -26.61
CA ASN A 36 -8.22 -15.71 -26.04
C ASN A 36 -8.71 -16.06 -24.62
N PRO A 37 -9.07 -17.32 -24.30
CA PRO A 37 -9.54 -17.67 -22.97
C PRO A 37 -8.52 -17.34 -21.88
N TRP A 38 -7.23 -17.64 -22.13
CA TRP A 38 -6.16 -17.35 -21.19
C TRP A 38 -5.84 -15.86 -21.09
N ILE A 39 -5.71 -15.18 -22.23
CA ILE A 39 -5.39 -13.74 -22.27
C ILE A 39 -6.50 -12.94 -21.57
N GLU A 40 -7.76 -13.25 -21.85
CA GLU A 40 -8.90 -12.59 -21.22
C GLU A 40 -8.91 -12.80 -19.71
N PHE A 41 -8.73 -14.04 -19.24
CA PHE A 41 -8.63 -14.34 -17.81
C PHE A 41 -7.49 -13.56 -17.14
N PHE A 42 -6.31 -13.54 -17.77
CA PHE A 42 -5.13 -12.88 -17.24
C PHE A 42 -5.34 -11.36 -17.12
N LEU A 43 -5.84 -10.71 -18.17
CA LEU A 43 -6.10 -9.26 -18.17
C LEU A 43 -7.18 -8.87 -17.16
N ARG A 44 -8.24 -9.67 -17.02
CA ARG A 44 -9.27 -9.46 -15.98
C ARG A 44 -8.69 -9.59 -14.57
N SER A 45 -7.79 -10.54 -14.37
CA SER A 45 -7.10 -10.73 -13.08
C SER A 45 -6.22 -9.52 -12.73
N LEU A 46 -5.45 -9.01 -13.70
CA LEU A 46 -4.66 -7.78 -13.53
C LEU A 46 -5.55 -6.56 -13.24
N GLN A 47 -6.65 -6.39 -13.98
CA GLN A 47 -7.59 -5.30 -13.74
C GLN A 47 -8.15 -5.34 -12.32
N ARG A 48 -8.51 -6.54 -11.83
CA ARG A 48 -9.04 -6.72 -10.48
C ARG A 48 -7.99 -6.46 -9.41
N GLN A 49 -6.73 -6.86 -9.63
CA GLN A 49 -5.61 -6.52 -8.76
C GLN A 49 -5.43 -5.00 -8.67
N LYS A 50 -5.41 -4.30 -9.82
CA LYS A 50 -5.31 -2.84 -9.89
C LYS A 50 -6.43 -2.17 -9.10
N GLN A 51 -7.68 -2.54 -9.34
CA GLN A 51 -8.84 -1.95 -8.64
C GLN A 51 -8.79 -2.17 -7.12
N ARG A 52 -8.29 -3.33 -6.66
CA ARG A 52 -8.09 -3.57 -5.21
C ARG A 52 -7.04 -2.66 -4.62
N LEU A 53 -5.94 -2.47 -5.34
CA LEU A 53 -4.89 -1.56 -4.93
C LEU A 53 -5.39 -0.11 -4.89
N GLU A 54 -6.11 0.33 -5.92
CA GLU A 54 -6.71 1.68 -5.98
C GLU A 54 -7.65 1.93 -4.80
N ARG A 55 -8.55 0.98 -4.48
CA ARG A 55 -9.44 1.14 -3.31
C ARG A 55 -8.69 1.16 -1.98
N LYS A 56 -7.59 0.41 -1.87
CA LYS A 56 -6.78 0.38 -0.65
C LYS A 56 -6.04 1.71 -0.48
N ILE A 57 -5.45 2.23 -1.55
CA ILE A 57 -4.82 3.55 -1.59
C ILE A 57 -5.84 4.63 -1.27
N GLU A 58 -7.04 4.58 -1.85
CA GLU A 58 -8.08 5.58 -1.58
C GLU A 58 -8.53 5.54 -0.12
N ARG A 59 -8.68 4.36 0.49
CA ARG A 59 -8.98 4.24 1.93
C ARG A 59 -7.85 4.81 2.79
N GLU A 60 -6.60 4.51 2.46
CA GLU A 60 -5.44 5.10 3.14
C GLU A 60 -5.44 6.64 2.97
N ARG A 61 -5.77 7.14 1.78
CA ARG A 61 -5.85 8.57 1.50
C ARG A 61 -7.00 9.26 2.21
N ILE A 62 -8.17 8.65 2.32
CA ILE A 62 -9.31 9.20 3.08
C ILE A 62 -8.95 9.28 4.57
N LEU A 63 -8.31 8.24 5.13
CA LEU A 63 -7.81 8.27 6.51
C LEU A 63 -6.76 9.36 6.73
N LEU A 64 -5.95 9.66 5.72
CA LEU A 64 -4.97 10.76 5.74
C LEU A 64 -5.58 12.13 5.41
N GLY A 65 -6.72 12.19 4.71
CA GLY A 65 -7.36 13.41 4.23
C GLY A 65 -8.02 14.24 5.32
N ASP A 66 -8.38 13.62 6.44
CA ASP A 66 -8.83 14.31 7.66
C ASP A 66 -7.65 14.81 8.51
N LEU A 67 -6.40 14.48 8.16
CA LEU A 67 -5.23 14.92 8.90
C LEU A 67 -4.78 16.30 8.45
N PRO A 68 -4.29 17.14 9.37
CA PRO A 68 -3.60 18.37 9.00
C PRO A 68 -2.42 18.11 8.05
N GLU A 69 -2.15 19.03 7.13
CA GLU A 69 -1.04 18.91 6.14
C GLU A 69 0.31 18.57 6.79
N LEU A 70 0.58 19.14 7.97
CA LEU A 70 1.80 18.88 8.72
C LEU A 70 1.91 17.41 9.18
N SER A 71 0.80 16.79 9.59
CA SER A 71 0.76 15.37 9.95
C SER A 71 1.03 14.48 8.73
N VAL A 72 0.48 14.83 7.57
CA VAL A 72 0.74 14.11 6.31
C VAL A 72 2.22 14.16 5.96
N ALA A 73 2.84 15.34 6.01
CA ALA A 73 4.27 15.51 5.73
C ALA A 73 5.16 14.69 6.68
N ILE A 74 4.81 14.61 7.97
CA ILE A 74 5.53 13.78 8.96
C ILE A 74 5.42 12.28 8.63
N LEU A 75 4.23 11.81 8.24
CA LEU A 75 4.01 10.41 7.87
C LEU A 75 4.75 10.04 6.58
N GLU A 76 4.79 10.93 5.59
CA GLU A 76 5.58 10.73 4.37
C GLU A 76 7.07 10.64 4.67
N LEU A 77 7.57 11.52 5.54
CA LEU A 77 8.97 11.51 5.99
C LEU A 77 9.33 10.19 6.69
N ALA A 78 8.44 9.67 7.53
CA ALA A 78 8.61 8.37 8.18
C ALA A 78 8.56 7.22 7.16
N ARG A 79 7.70 7.31 6.13
CA ARG A 79 7.59 6.31 5.05
C ARG A 79 8.86 6.21 4.21
N GLU A 80 9.44 7.35 3.85
CA GLU A 80 10.64 7.40 3.01
C GLU A 80 11.90 6.93 3.73
N ARG A 81 12.04 7.30 5.01
CA ARG A 81 13.28 7.08 5.78
C ARG A 81 13.20 5.89 6.72
N GLY A 82 12.03 5.27 6.87
CA GLY A 82 11.72 4.22 7.84
C GLY A 82 11.67 4.69 9.29
N ARG A 83 12.17 5.89 9.59
CA ARG A 83 12.12 6.54 10.91
C ARG A 83 12.06 8.05 10.77
N VAL A 84 11.46 8.72 11.75
CA VAL A 84 11.45 10.17 11.88
C VAL A 84 11.71 10.59 13.32
N THR A 85 12.61 11.54 13.53
CA THR A 85 12.77 12.22 14.82
C THR A 85 12.07 13.58 14.82
N VAL A 86 11.85 14.15 16.01
CA VAL A 86 11.35 15.53 16.14
C VAL A 86 12.24 16.52 15.39
N MET A 87 13.56 16.29 15.38
CA MET A 87 14.51 17.14 14.67
C MET A 87 14.36 17.00 13.15
N ASP A 88 14.25 15.76 12.65
CA ASP A 88 14.08 15.50 11.21
C ASP A 88 12.81 16.16 10.69
N ALA A 89 11.70 16.01 11.43
CA ALA A 89 10.42 16.61 11.07
C ALA A 89 10.45 18.14 11.14
N ALA A 90 11.07 18.73 12.18
CA ALA A 90 11.22 20.19 12.28
C ALA A 90 12.08 20.77 11.14
N ASN A 91 13.17 20.08 10.78
CA ASN A 91 14.05 20.51 9.69
C ASN A 91 13.38 20.38 8.31
N ALA A 92 12.61 19.31 8.10
CA ALA A 92 11.96 19.05 6.81
C ALA A 92 10.73 19.94 6.57
N THR A 93 9.98 20.27 7.63
CA THR A 93 8.71 21.00 7.51
C THR A 93 8.82 22.49 7.87
N GLY A 94 9.91 22.90 8.54
CA GLY A 94 10.08 24.26 9.05
C GLY A 94 9.21 24.61 10.26
N ALA A 95 8.39 23.68 10.75
CA ALA A 95 7.51 23.90 11.89
C ALA A 95 8.25 23.85 13.23
N SER A 96 7.67 24.49 14.26
CA SER A 96 8.27 24.51 15.59
C SER A 96 8.34 23.10 16.21
N ARG A 97 9.37 22.81 17.00
CA ARG A 97 9.52 21.50 17.66
C ARG A 97 8.33 21.15 18.58
N ASN A 98 7.66 22.15 19.15
CA ASN A 98 6.48 21.93 20.00
C ASN A 98 5.29 21.47 19.15
N THR A 99 5.03 22.19 18.05
CA THR A 99 4.01 21.79 17.06
C THR A 99 4.27 20.37 16.55
N ILE A 100 5.51 20.06 16.16
CA ILE A 100 5.89 18.71 15.71
C ILE A 100 5.60 17.65 16.78
N LYS A 101 5.90 17.92 18.05
CA LYS A 101 5.61 16.98 19.15
C LYS A 101 4.12 16.74 19.31
N ASP A 102 3.30 17.78 19.19
CA ASP A 102 1.83 17.65 19.30
C ASP A 102 1.28 16.77 18.17
N HIS A 103 1.73 17.01 16.93
CA HIS A 103 1.34 16.17 15.78
C HIS A 103 1.85 14.72 15.92
N LEU A 104 3.09 14.50 16.34
CA LEU A 104 3.65 13.16 16.58
C LEU A 104 2.87 12.41 17.68
N ARG A 105 2.44 13.11 18.74
CA ARG A 105 1.59 12.52 19.78
C ARG A 105 0.25 12.09 19.19
N VAL A 106 -0.46 12.97 18.50
CA VAL A 106 -1.76 12.66 17.88
C VAL A 106 -1.64 11.48 16.91
N LEU A 107 -0.62 11.48 16.05
CA LEU A 107 -0.35 10.38 15.12
C LEU A 107 -0.02 9.06 15.82
N THR A 108 0.62 9.10 16.98
CA THR A 108 0.89 7.91 17.79
C THR A 108 -0.38 7.40 18.48
N GLU A 109 -1.20 8.31 19.02
CA GLU A 109 -2.49 7.97 19.65
C GLU A 109 -3.50 7.40 18.65
N GLN A 110 -3.50 7.89 17.42
CA GLN A 110 -4.30 7.37 16.31
C GLN A 110 -3.74 6.08 15.70
N GLY A 111 -2.58 5.61 16.18
CA GLY A 111 -1.95 4.37 15.71
C GLY A 111 -1.32 4.45 14.32
N HIS A 112 -1.01 5.66 13.82
CA HIS A 112 -0.29 5.86 12.56
C HIS A 112 1.23 5.77 12.74
N LEU A 113 1.72 6.12 13.93
CA LEU A 113 3.13 6.03 14.29
C LEU A 113 3.33 5.23 15.57
N THR A 114 4.47 4.55 15.67
CA THR A 114 4.94 3.89 16.89
C THR A 114 6.16 4.61 17.41
N LEU A 115 6.14 4.92 18.71
CA LEU A 115 7.28 5.48 19.42
C LEU A 115 8.34 4.40 19.68
N HIS A 116 9.57 4.67 19.28
CA HIS A 116 10.72 3.80 19.51
C HIS A 116 11.85 4.54 20.23
N GLY A 117 12.58 3.82 21.08
CA GLY A 117 13.68 4.35 21.89
C GLY A 117 13.22 5.17 23.10
N ALA A 118 14.18 5.73 23.83
CA ALA A 118 13.94 6.52 25.03
C ALA A 118 14.89 7.74 25.12
N GLY A 119 14.39 8.84 25.69
CA GLY A 119 15.17 10.05 25.95
C GLY A 119 15.68 10.73 24.67
N ARG A 120 17.01 10.86 24.55
CA ARG A 120 17.65 11.53 23.40
C ARG A 120 17.66 10.70 22.12
N GLY A 121 17.38 9.40 22.21
CA GLY A 121 17.34 8.47 21.08
C GLY A 121 15.92 8.17 20.59
N THR A 122 14.95 9.01 20.93
CA THR A 122 13.55 8.79 20.55
C THR A 122 13.32 9.06 19.06
N TRP A 123 12.71 8.09 18.38
CA TRP A 123 12.30 8.19 16.98
C TRP A 123 10.93 7.50 16.79
N TYR A 124 10.25 7.84 15.70
CA TYR A 124 8.92 7.34 15.37
C TYR A 124 9.00 6.57 14.05
N GLY A 125 8.37 5.40 13.98
CA GLY A 125 8.23 4.60 12.77
C GLY A 125 6.76 4.45 12.40
N LEU A 126 6.45 4.13 11.15
CA LEU A 126 5.09 3.73 10.78
C LEU A 126 4.71 2.45 11.53
N SER A 127 3.50 2.43 12.10
CA SER A 127 2.93 1.26 12.78
C SER A 127 2.63 0.11 11.84
#